data_AF-A0A1V3X5P1-F1
#
_entry.id   AF-A0A1V3X5P1-F1
#
_cell.length_a   1.000
_cell.length_b   1.000
_cell.length_c   1.000
_cell.angle_alpha   90.00
_cell.angle_beta   90.00
_cell.angle_gamma   90.00
#
_symmetry.space_group_name_H-M   'P 1'
#
loop_
_entity.id
_entity.type
_entity.pdbx_description
1 polymer ?
#
loop_
_entity_poly.entity_id
_entity_poly.type
_entity_poly.pdbx_seq_one_letter_code
_entity_poly.pdbx_strand_id
1 'polypeptide(L)'
;MARAIHVFRTPDRFVAGTVGQPGNRTFYIQAAHDDRVVSVVLEKQQVAVLAERIGALLLEVNRRFGTPVPRSPPRLRTSTR
;
A
#
# COMPACT_ATOMS: atom_id res chain seq x y z
N MET A 1 3.13 23.33 4.39
CA MET A 1 3.15 22.59 3.11
C MET A 1 1.73 22.47 2.58
N ALA A 2 1.53 22.61 1.27
CA ALA A 2 0.21 22.45 0.66
C ALA A 2 -0.18 20.97 0.60
N ARG A 3 -1.44 20.66 0.88
CA ARG A 3 -2.00 19.30 0.79
C ARG A 3 -1.96 18.82 -0.67
N ALA A 4 -1.21 17.77 -0.96
CA ALA A 4 -1.26 17.09 -2.25
C ALA A 4 -2.31 15.97 -2.23
N ILE A 5 -3.14 15.89 -3.27
CA ILE A 5 -4.12 14.81 -3.44
C ILE A 5 -3.80 14.07 -4.73
N HIS A 6 -3.53 12.77 -4.63
CA HIS A 6 -3.29 11.89 -5.76
C HIS A 6 -4.46 10.93 -5.91
N VAL A 7 -5.19 11.02 -7.02
CA VAL A 7 -6.36 10.17 -7.30
C VAL A 7 -5.98 9.06 -8.28
N PHE A 8 -6.25 7.82 -7.88
CA PHE A 8 -6.16 6.61 -8.70
C PHE A 8 -7.45 5.80 -8.48
N ARG A 9 -8.27 5.64 -9.52
CA ARG A 9 -9.55 4.92 -9.41
C ARG A 9 -9.36 3.40 -9.55
N THR A 10 -8.46 2.99 -10.44
CA THR A 10 -8.16 1.60 -10.76
C THR A 10 -6.64 1.43 -10.90
N PRO A 11 -5.86 1.62 -9.83
CA PRO A 11 -4.41 1.47 -9.91
C PRO A 11 -4.04 0.02 -10.24
N ASP A 12 -3.04 -0.15 -11.11
CA ASP A 12 -2.47 -1.48 -11.42
C ASP A 12 -1.70 -2.03 -10.21
N ARG A 13 -1.14 -1.12 -9.41
CA ARG A 13 -0.40 -1.46 -8.19
C ARG A 13 -0.64 -0.42 -7.09
N PHE A 14 -0.87 -0.93 -5.87
CA PHE A 14 -0.86 -0.15 -4.63
C PHE A 14 -0.10 -0.93 -3.56
N VAL A 15 1.14 -0.52 -3.27
CA VAL A 15 2.05 -1.30 -2.41
C VAL A 15 2.72 -0.42 -1.36
N ALA A 16 2.89 -0.99 -0.17
CA ALA A 16 3.79 -0.45 0.85
C ALA A 16 5.15 -1.15 0.75
N GLY A 17 6.24 -0.39 0.78
CA GLY A 17 7.60 -0.88 0.65
C GLY A 17 8.59 -0.09 1.49
N THR A 18 9.81 -0.60 1.61
CA THR A 18 10.90 0.07 2.34
C THR A 18 12.21 -0.03 1.60
N VAL A 19 13.04 1.00 1.69
CA VAL A 19 14.41 1.02 1.17
C VAL A 19 15.36 1.28 2.33
N GLY A 20 16.54 0.66 2.30
CA GLY A 20 17.60 0.84 3.30
C GLY A 20 17.83 -0.36 4.21
N GLN A 21 18.85 -0.24 5.06
CA GLN A 21 19.26 -1.29 5.99
C GLN A 21 18.32 -1.37 7.20
N PRO A 22 18.20 -2.53 7.87
CA PRO A 22 17.53 -2.61 9.17
C PRO A 22 18.05 -1.54 10.13
N GLY A 23 17.16 -0.81 10.80
CA GLY A 23 17.51 0.32 11.67
C GLY A 23 17.54 1.69 10.98
N ASN A 24 17.73 1.74 9.67
CA ASN A 24 17.69 2.98 8.88
C ASN A 24 16.85 2.80 7.60
N ARG A 25 15.57 2.44 7.78
CA ARG A 25 14.63 2.22 6.68
C ARG A 25 13.77 3.44 6.45
N THR A 26 13.64 3.83 5.19
CA THR A 26 12.60 4.77 4.75
C THR A 26 11.44 3.97 4.18
N PHE A 27 10.22 4.31 4.60
CA PHE A 27 9.00 3.65 4.16
C PHE A 27 8.30 4.47 3.08
N TYR A 28 7.69 3.76 2.13
CA TYR A 28 7.00 4.34 1.01
C TYR A 28 5.67 3.64 0.76
N ILE A 29 4.66 4.41 0.33
CA ILE A 29 3.51 3.89 -0.40
C ILE A 29 3.70 4.27 -1.86
N GLN A 30 3.54 3.30 -2.75
CA GLN A 30 3.59 3.50 -4.18
C GLN A 30 2.26 3.12 -4.82
N ALA A 31 1.74 4.02 -5.65
CA ALA A 31 0.62 3.79 -6.54
C ALA A 31 1.10 3.92 -7.99
N ALA A 32 0.75 2.94 -8.84
CA ALA A 32 1.06 2.97 -10.26
C ALA A 32 -0.19 2.76 -11.10
N HIS A 33 -0.28 3.48 -12.21
CA HIS A 33 -1.27 3.28 -13.26
C HIS A 33 -0.68 3.70 -14.60
N ASP A 34 -0.61 2.76 -15.56
CA ASP A 34 0.14 2.92 -16.81
C ASP A 34 1.58 3.41 -16.54
N ASP A 35 2.01 4.50 -17.19
CA ASP A 35 3.34 5.10 -17.02
C ASP A 35 3.44 6.03 -15.79
N ARG A 36 2.34 6.22 -15.04
CA ARG A 36 2.30 7.13 -13.89
C ARG A 36 2.58 6.38 -12.60
N VAL A 37 3.67 6.72 -11.94
CA VAL A 37 4.02 6.22 -10.61
C VAL A 37 4.11 7.38 -9.61
N VAL A 38 3.44 7.24 -8.47
CA VAL A 38 3.54 8.18 -7.35
C VAL A 38 4.08 7.43 -6.13
N SER A 39 5.11 7.98 -5.50
CA SER A 39 5.68 7.47 -4.24
C SER A 39 5.51 8.52 -3.14
N VAL A 40 5.00 8.10 -1.98
CA VAL A 40 4.83 8.95 -0.81
C VAL A 40 5.72 8.41 0.31
N VAL A 41 6.57 9.26 0.88
CA VAL A 41 7.39 8.93 2.06
C VAL A 41 6.52 8.99 3.31
N LEU A 42 6.78 8.07 4.24
CA LEU A 42 5.97 7.91 5.44
C LEU A 42 6.78 7.27 6.58
N GLU A 43 6.27 7.44 7.79
CA GLU A 43 6.82 6.81 8.98
C GLU A 43 6.34 5.36 9.13
N LYS A 44 7.12 4.55 9.85
CA LYS A 44 6.78 3.15 10.14
C LYS A 44 5.39 3.01 10.79
N GLN A 45 5.08 3.88 11.75
CA GLN A 45 3.80 3.82 12.48
C GLN A 45 2.61 4.11 11.55
N GLN A 46 2.77 5.03 10.60
CA GLN A 46 1.73 5.35 9.63
C GLN A 46 1.43 4.17 8.69
N VAL A 47 2.46 3.40 8.29
CA VAL A 47 2.28 2.15 7.53
C VAL A 47 1.48 1.14 8.33
N ALA A 48 1.79 0.97 9.62
CA ALA A 48 1.10 0.02 10.48
C ALA A 48 -0.38 0.35 10.60
N VAL A 49 -0.71 1.62 10.92
CA VAL A 49 -2.10 2.10 11.02
C VAL A 49 -2.84 1.93 9.69
N LEU A 50 -2.19 2.22 8.56
CA LEU A 50 -2.80 2.02 7.25
C LEU A 50 -3.12 0.53 6.99
N ALA A 51 -2.19 -0.37 7.29
CA ALA A 51 -2.36 -1.80 7.08
C ALA A 51 -3.54 -2.34 7.92
N GLU A 52 -3.64 -1.94 9.18
CA GLU A 52 -4.77 -2.29 10.06
C GLU A 52 -6.09 -1.78 9.50
N ARG A 53 -6.14 -0.51 9.07
CA ARG A 53 -7.35 0.11 8.52
C ARG A 53 -7.81 -0.59 7.24
N ILE A 54 -6.90 -0.90 6.32
CA ILE A 54 -7.21 -1.63 5.08
C ILE A 54 -7.69 -3.05 5.41
N GLY A 55 -7.03 -3.74 6.34
CA GLY A 55 -7.46 -5.08 6.77
C GLY A 55 -8.89 -5.08 7.31
N ALA A 56 -9.22 -4.13 8.18
CA ALA A 56 -10.58 -3.98 8.71
C ALA A 56 -11.61 -3.69 7.60
N LEU A 57 -11.28 -2.85 6.62
CA LEU A 57 -12.15 -2.56 5.48
C LEU A 57 -12.39 -3.80 4.61
N LEU A 58 -11.36 -4.60 4.33
CA LEU A 58 -11.50 -5.84 3.56
C LEU A 58 -12.40 -6.86 4.27
N LEU A 59 -12.27 -6.99 5.59
CA LEU A 59 -13.16 -7.84 6.40
C LEU A 59 -14.60 -7.33 6.36
N GLU A 60 -14.80 -6.02 6.39
CA GLU A 60 -16.13 -5.42 6.26
C GLU A 60 -16.76 -5.68 4.88
N VAL A 61 -16.00 -5.52 3.80
CA VAL A 61 -16.44 -5.84 2.43
C VAL A 61 -16.81 -7.32 2.32
N ASN A 62 -16.00 -8.22 2.87
CA ASN A 62 -16.31 -9.65 2.91
C ASN A 62 -17.61 -9.94 3.65
N ARG A 63 -17.81 -9.35 4.83
CA ARG A 63 -19.04 -9.53 5.61
C ARG A 63 -20.29 -9.03 4.89
N ARG A 64 -20.20 -7.90 4.16
CA ARG A 64 -21.35 -7.26 3.50
C ARG A 64 -21.67 -7.85 2.13
N PHE A 65 -20.65 -8.25 1.38
CA PHE A 65 -20.79 -8.61 -0.04
C PHE A 65 -20.32 -10.03 -0.37
N GLY A 66 -19.83 -10.80 0.61
CA GLY A 66 -19.33 -12.16 0.40
C GLY A 66 -18.01 -12.23 -0.38
N THR A 67 -17.35 -11.09 -0.63
CA THR A 67 -16.12 -11.03 -1.44
C THR A 67 -14.98 -11.80 -0.76
N PRO A 68 -14.35 -12.79 -1.40
CA PRO A 68 -13.24 -13.54 -0.81
C PRO A 68 -12.05 -12.65 -0.46
N VAL A 69 -11.58 -12.71 0.79
CA VAL A 69 -10.33 -12.04 1.22
C VAL A 69 -9.17 -13.03 1.07
N PRO A 70 -8.09 -12.66 0.38
CA PRO A 70 -6.90 -13.49 0.31
C PRO A 70 -6.34 -13.79 1.70
N ARG A 71 -6.07 -15.08 2.00
CA ARG A 71 -5.52 -15.52 3.30
C ARG A 71 -4.07 -15.08 3.55
N SER A 72 -3.38 -14.69 2.48
CA SER A 72 -1.98 -14.28 2.49
C SER A 72 -1.79 -13.21 1.40
N PRO A 73 -1.03 -12.13 1.67
CA PRO A 73 -0.64 -11.24 0.60
C PRO A 73 0.16 -12.03 -0.45
N PRO A 74 -0.09 -11.82 -1.76
CA PRO A 74 0.70 -12.46 -2.80
C PRO A 74 2.18 -12.15 -2.55
N ARG A 75 3.06 -13.15 -2.73
CA ARG A 75 4.50 -12.94 -2.59
C ARG A 75 4.88 -11.79 -3.53
N LEU A 76 5.22 -10.64 -2.94
CA LEU A 76 5.71 -9.50 -3.70
C LEU A 76 6.96 -9.99 -4.41
N ARG A 77 6.89 -10.09 -5.75
CA ARG A 77 8.10 -10.22 -6.56
C ARG A 77 8.91 -8.97 -6.26
N THR A 78 10.01 -9.12 -5.53
CA THR A 78 10.98 -8.04 -5.36
C THR A 78 11.40 -7.64 -6.76
N SER A 79 10.99 -6.43 -7.16
CA SER A 79 11.46 -5.84 -8.41
C SER A 79 12.94 -5.53 -8.20
N THR A 80 13.79 -6.50 -8.50
CA THR A 80 15.22 -6.27 -8.66
C THR A 80 15.37 -5.51 -9.97
N ARG A 81 15.30 -4.19 -9.91
CA ARG A 81 15.78 -3.31 -10.95
C ARG A 81 16.59 -2.21 -10.33
#